data_AF-A0A5M9MEC2-F1
#
_entry.id   AF-A0A5M9MEC2-F1
#
_cell.length_a   1.000
_cell.length_b   1.000
_cell.length_c   1.000
_cell.angle_alpha   90.00
_cell.angle_beta   90.00
_cell.angle_gamma   90.00
#
_symmetry.space_group_name_H-M   'P 1'
#
loop_
_entity.id
_entity.type
_entity.pdbx_description
1 polymer ?
#
loop_
_entity_poly.entity_id
_entity_poly.type
_entity_poly.pdbx_seq_one_letter_code
_entity_poly.pdbx_strand_id
1 'polypeptide(L)'
;MSDSLFKQIVAIGRVAQKWETIYPVKKWKADYENRRSLTDDERFRLRRAVYRFWLYHRAFHNRLHDRFVRNLRHVVAERAQLLHNWSTMDLAEIEDLRMIIRDVVQNHICPSNGTIQRKFRKRFPESNHQLTFNIHLNYPANNAPPAFDNGVTTFDQYFHTTHPGNFSELPAKYRSMFRNDFYHDPGFEGWGDEIPHYYVVQDMMKLDPGQIVWLRKHAPLKEHVEMYVHSLGEWFRDNGETFGDTLEWVMNERGDDVEEFRASIEDRDLGIVLD
;
A
#
# COMPACT_ATOMS: atom_id res chain seq x y z
N MET A 1 -13.69 -26.83 2.20
CA MET A 1 -12.77 -25.69 2.32
C MET A 1 -11.39 -26.23 2.67
N SER A 2 -10.30 -25.79 2.02
CA SER A 2 -8.95 -26.36 2.26
C SER A 2 -8.25 -25.73 3.48
N ASP A 3 -7.35 -26.48 4.13
CA ASP A 3 -6.50 -26.00 5.23
C ASP A 3 -5.67 -24.75 4.83
N SER A 4 -5.21 -24.70 3.57
CA SER A 4 -4.49 -23.55 3.02
C SER A 4 -5.34 -22.27 3.00
N LEU A 5 -6.61 -22.37 2.63
CA LEU A 5 -7.52 -21.22 2.61
C LEU A 5 -7.83 -20.75 4.03
N PHE A 6 -8.01 -21.68 4.98
CA PHE A 6 -8.22 -21.34 6.39
C PHE A 6 -7.03 -20.57 6.97
N LYS A 7 -5.80 -21.03 6.72
CA LYS A 7 -4.57 -20.34 7.11
C LYS A 7 -4.50 -18.91 6.55
N GLN A 8 -4.89 -18.73 5.29
CA GLN A 8 -4.93 -17.42 4.65
C GLN A 8 -5.98 -16.50 5.30
N ILE A 9 -7.18 -17.02 5.58
CA ILE A 9 -8.26 -16.27 6.26
C ILE A 9 -7.82 -15.83 7.66
N VAL A 10 -7.21 -16.72 8.44
CA VAL A 10 -6.69 -16.38 9.77
C VAL A 10 -5.59 -15.32 9.68
N ALA A 11 -4.70 -15.43 8.68
CA ALA A 11 -3.62 -14.47 8.47
C ALA A 11 -4.15 -13.07 8.15
N ILE A 12 -5.10 -12.95 7.22
CA ILE A 12 -5.69 -11.65 6.89
C ILE A 12 -6.54 -11.10 8.05
N GLY A 13 -7.15 -11.94 8.88
CA GLY A 13 -7.82 -11.50 10.11
C GLY A 13 -6.88 -10.79 11.09
N ARG A 14 -5.65 -11.29 11.24
CA ARG A 14 -4.60 -10.61 12.04
C ARG A 14 -4.12 -9.31 11.39
N VAL A 15 -4.12 -9.24 10.06
CA VAL A 15 -3.82 -8.00 9.32
C VAL A 15 -4.92 -6.96 9.57
N ALA A 16 -6.18 -7.37 9.53
CA ALA A 16 -7.31 -6.48 9.80
C ALA A 16 -7.26 -5.87 11.21
N GLN A 17 -6.91 -6.67 12.23
CA GLN A 17 -6.64 -6.16 13.59
C GLN A 17 -5.54 -5.10 13.64
N LYS A 18 -4.48 -5.25 12.83
CA LYS A 18 -3.44 -4.21 12.75
C LYS A 18 -3.98 -2.94 12.10
N TRP A 19 -4.82 -3.05 11.07
CA TRP A 19 -5.46 -1.89 10.45
C TRP A 19 -6.37 -1.13 11.40
N GLU A 20 -7.02 -1.77 12.38
CA GLU A 20 -7.79 -1.07 13.42
C GLU A 20 -6.96 -0.07 14.22
N THR A 21 -5.66 -0.33 14.36
CA THR A 21 -4.73 0.61 15.05
C THR A 21 -4.18 1.69 14.13
N ILE A 22 -4.13 1.42 12.81
CA ILE A 22 -3.54 2.32 11.82
C ILE A 22 -4.60 3.31 11.33
N TYR A 23 -5.78 2.81 11.04
CA TYR A 23 -6.86 3.54 10.38
C TYR A 23 -7.23 4.83 11.13
N PRO A 24 -7.51 4.83 12.45
CA PRO A 24 -7.84 6.06 13.17
C PRO A 24 -6.75 7.13 13.11
N VAL A 25 -5.49 6.71 13.19
CA VAL A 25 -4.35 7.65 13.16
C VAL A 25 -4.26 8.34 11.81
N LYS A 26 -4.74 7.68 10.74
CA LYS A 26 -4.70 8.19 9.38
C LYS A 26 -5.96 8.95 8.99
N LYS A 27 -7.15 8.44 9.33
CA LYS A 27 -8.44 9.10 9.05
C LYS A 27 -8.50 10.48 9.69
N TRP A 28 -8.15 10.56 10.98
CA TRP A 28 -8.12 11.81 11.75
C TRP A 28 -6.73 12.46 11.77
N LYS A 29 -6.02 12.45 10.63
CA LYS A 29 -4.69 13.07 10.52
C LYS A 29 -4.78 14.60 10.57
N ALA A 30 -5.77 15.18 9.89
CA ALA A 30 -6.04 16.62 9.87
C ALA A 30 -6.97 17.05 11.03
N ASP A 31 -7.93 16.20 11.38
CA ASP A 31 -8.88 16.43 12.48
C ASP A 31 -8.45 15.66 13.75
N TYR A 32 -7.35 16.10 14.37
CA TYR A 32 -6.77 15.36 15.50
C TYR A 32 -7.62 15.41 16.77
N GLU A 33 -8.53 16.37 16.90
CA GLU A 33 -9.40 16.56 18.06
C GLU A 33 -10.47 15.47 18.14
N ASN A 34 -10.98 15.03 16.98
CA ASN A 34 -11.94 13.93 16.89
C ASN A 34 -11.29 12.55 16.76
N ARG A 35 -9.96 12.45 16.87
CA ARG A 35 -9.26 11.16 16.79
C ARG A 35 -9.62 10.28 17.98
N ARG A 36 -10.25 9.14 17.71
CA ARG A 36 -10.63 8.14 18.71
C ARG A 36 -10.38 6.72 18.26
N SER A 37 -10.51 5.78 19.19
CA SER A 37 -10.63 4.36 18.84
C SER A 37 -11.93 4.11 18.09
N LEU A 38 -11.91 3.12 17.19
CA LEU A 38 -13.10 2.68 16.47
C LEU A 38 -14.11 2.03 17.44
N THR A 39 -15.41 2.17 17.16
CA THR A 39 -16.47 1.39 17.81
C THR A 39 -16.45 -0.06 17.31
N ASP A 40 -17.26 -0.94 17.91
CA ASP A 40 -17.37 -2.34 17.44
C ASP A 40 -17.90 -2.44 16.01
N ASP A 41 -18.90 -1.63 15.65
CA ASP A 41 -19.48 -1.61 14.31
C ASP A 41 -18.48 -1.07 13.27
N GLU A 42 -17.72 -0.03 13.62
CA GLU A 42 -16.65 0.50 12.76
C GLU A 42 -15.51 -0.51 12.58
N ARG A 43 -15.12 -1.22 13.65
CA ARG A 43 -14.16 -2.32 13.54
C ARG A 43 -14.66 -3.42 12.62
N PHE A 44 -15.93 -3.78 12.74
CA PHE A 44 -16.54 -4.79 11.86
C PHE A 44 -16.50 -4.35 10.39
N ARG A 45 -16.91 -3.11 10.09
CA ARG A 45 -16.85 -2.52 8.74
C ARG A 45 -15.43 -2.46 8.20
N LEU A 46 -14.47 -1.98 9.00
CA LEU A 46 -13.06 -1.94 8.62
C LEU A 46 -12.52 -3.33 8.32
N ARG A 47 -12.77 -4.33 9.18
CA ARG A 47 -12.34 -5.71 8.94
C ARG A 47 -12.91 -6.22 7.63
N ARG A 48 -14.22 -6.04 7.42
CA ARG A 48 -14.92 -6.45 6.20
C ARG A 48 -14.31 -5.79 4.95
N ALA A 49 -14.04 -4.49 4.99
CA ALA A 49 -13.34 -3.77 3.93
C ALA A 49 -11.95 -4.37 3.64
N VAL A 50 -11.16 -4.67 4.68
CA VAL A 50 -9.84 -5.32 4.53
C VAL A 50 -9.97 -6.67 3.84
N TYR A 51 -10.95 -7.50 4.21
CA TYR A 51 -11.16 -8.81 3.56
C TYR A 51 -11.55 -8.66 2.09
N ARG A 52 -12.49 -7.76 1.76
CA ARG A 52 -12.94 -7.56 0.39
C ARG A 52 -11.86 -6.96 -0.51
N PHE A 53 -11.11 -6.00 0.01
CA PHE A 53 -9.98 -5.42 -0.70
C PHE A 53 -8.88 -6.47 -0.95
N TRP A 54 -8.54 -7.27 0.07
CA TRP A 54 -7.63 -8.41 -0.09
C TRP A 54 -8.11 -9.43 -1.13
N LEU A 55 -9.41 -9.76 -1.15
CA LEU A 55 -9.99 -10.65 -2.15
C LEU A 55 -9.79 -10.10 -3.57
N TYR A 56 -10.06 -8.80 -3.76
CA TYR A 56 -9.84 -8.14 -5.05
C TYR A 56 -8.38 -8.23 -5.50
N HIS A 57 -7.43 -7.90 -4.61
CA HIS A 57 -6.00 -7.99 -4.92
C HIS A 57 -5.59 -9.40 -5.33
N ARG A 58 -6.09 -10.43 -4.64
CA ARG A 58 -5.77 -11.81 -4.99
C ARG A 58 -6.31 -12.22 -6.35
N ALA A 59 -7.50 -11.75 -6.71
CA ALA A 59 -8.13 -12.06 -7.98
C ALA A 59 -7.42 -11.36 -9.15
N PHE A 60 -7.06 -10.07 -8.98
CA PHE A 60 -6.75 -9.20 -10.13
C PHE A 60 -5.39 -8.49 -10.08
N HIS A 61 -4.68 -8.48 -8.95
CA HIS A 61 -3.33 -7.93 -8.86
C HIS A 61 -2.31 -9.06 -8.84
N ASN A 62 -2.16 -9.72 -9.99
CA ASN A 62 -1.22 -10.83 -10.18
C ASN A 62 -0.68 -10.86 -11.61
N ARG A 63 0.29 -11.74 -11.87
CA ARG A 63 0.93 -11.91 -13.19
C ARG A 63 0.00 -12.25 -14.35
N LEU A 64 -1.22 -12.73 -14.10
CA LEU A 64 -2.19 -13.00 -15.16
C LEU A 64 -2.93 -11.73 -15.61
N HIS A 65 -2.79 -10.64 -14.86
CA HIS A 65 -3.42 -9.34 -15.09
C HIS A 65 -2.35 -8.25 -15.23
N ASP A 66 -1.45 -8.46 -16.20
CA ASP A 66 -0.40 -7.50 -16.50
C ASP A 66 -0.92 -6.24 -17.21
N ARG A 67 0.00 -5.31 -17.49
CA ARG A 67 -0.28 -4.03 -18.16
C ARG A 67 -0.89 -4.16 -19.56
N PHE A 68 -0.69 -5.29 -20.24
CA PHE A 68 -1.18 -5.50 -21.61
C PHE A 68 -2.61 -6.02 -21.63
N VAL A 69 -3.01 -6.78 -20.61
CA VAL A 69 -4.35 -7.41 -20.55
C VAL A 69 -5.34 -6.65 -19.67
N ARG A 70 -4.88 -5.86 -18.69
CA ARG A 70 -5.76 -5.25 -17.66
C ARG A 70 -6.85 -4.32 -18.19
N ASN A 71 -6.71 -3.79 -19.41
CA ASN A 71 -7.64 -2.86 -20.03
C ASN A 71 -8.54 -3.54 -21.07
N LEU A 72 -8.36 -4.85 -21.30
CA LEU A 72 -9.25 -5.60 -22.19
C LEU A 72 -10.66 -5.62 -21.58
N ARG A 73 -11.66 -5.26 -22.40
CA ARG A 73 -13.04 -5.06 -21.93
C ARG A 73 -13.60 -6.26 -21.17
N HIS A 74 -13.30 -7.49 -21.59
CA HIS A 74 -13.77 -8.69 -20.89
C HIS A 74 -13.11 -8.88 -19.52
N VAL A 75 -11.82 -8.53 -19.38
CA VAL A 75 -11.11 -8.52 -18.10
C VAL A 75 -11.70 -7.44 -17.18
N VAL A 76 -11.95 -6.24 -17.71
CA VAL A 76 -12.58 -5.15 -16.93
C VAL A 76 -13.97 -5.58 -16.45
N ALA A 77 -14.78 -6.18 -17.32
CA ALA A 77 -16.11 -6.69 -16.97
C ALA A 77 -16.04 -7.80 -15.90
N GLU A 78 -15.07 -8.71 -15.97
CA GLU A 78 -14.83 -9.73 -14.94
C GLU A 78 -14.49 -9.10 -13.58
N ARG A 79 -13.65 -8.06 -13.56
CA ARG A 79 -13.36 -7.31 -12.33
C ARG A 79 -14.60 -6.62 -11.77
N ALA A 80 -15.38 -5.97 -12.64
CA ALA A 80 -16.61 -5.27 -12.26
C ALA A 80 -17.64 -6.24 -11.68
N GLN A 81 -17.76 -7.46 -12.23
CA GLN A 81 -18.63 -8.51 -11.69
C GLN A 81 -18.36 -8.78 -10.21
N LEU A 82 -17.11 -8.78 -9.75
CA LEU A 82 -16.81 -8.92 -8.33
C LEU A 82 -17.42 -7.78 -7.51
N LEU A 83 -17.22 -6.53 -7.93
CA LEU A 83 -17.72 -5.34 -7.24
C LEU A 83 -19.25 -5.21 -7.27
N HIS A 84 -19.93 -5.70 -8.31
CA HIS A 84 -21.40 -5.74 -8.35
C HIS A 84 -22.02 -6.58 -7.24
N ASN A 85 -21.27 -7.51 -6.63
CA ASN A 85 -21.77 -8.30 -5.49
C ASN A 85 -21.83 -7.50 -4.17
N TRP A 86 -21.37 -6.25 -4.16
CA TRP A 86 -21.31 -5.40 -2.98
C TRP A 86 -22.19 -4.16 -3.14
N SER A 87 -22.87 -3.78 -2.06
CA SER A 87 -23.70 -2.56 -2.05
C SER A 87 -22.83 -1.30 -2.20
N THR A 88 -23.45 -0.15 -2.52
CA THR A 88 -22.71 1.13 -2.59
C THR A 88 -22.07 1.48 -1.23
N MET A 89 -22.74 1.17 -0.11
CA MET A 89 -22.16 1.31 1.24
C MET A 89 -20.93 0.41 1.43
N ASP A 90 -21.00 -0.85 0.99
CA ASP A 90 -19.87 -1.77 1.08
C ASP A 90 -18.68 -1.31 0.22
N LEU A 91 -18.94 -0.69 -0.93
CA LEU A 91 -17.90 -0.12 -1.79
C LEU A 91 -17.30 1.15 -1.17
N ALA A 92 -18.10 1.96 -0.47
CA ALA A 92 -17.62 3.12 0.27
C ALA A 92 -16.66 2.72 1.39
N GLU A 93 -16.99 1.65 2.13
CA GLU A 93 -16.10 1.10 3.16
C GLU A 93 -14.74 0.67 2.58
N ILE A 94 -14.73 0.08 1.38
CA ILE A 94 -13.50 -0.34 0.72
C ILE A 94 -12.70 0.86 0.20
N GLU A 95 -13.35 1.84 -0.42
CA GLU A 95 -12.67 3.04 -0.94
C GLU A 95 -12.10 3.89 0.21
N ASP A 96 -12.82 4.02 1.33
CA ASP A 96 -12.33 4.68 2.54
C ASP A 96 -11.03 4.01 3.04
N LEU A 97 -11.03 2.67 3.13
CA LEU A 97 -9.80 1.91 3.42
C LEU A 97 -8.70 2.13 2.37
N ARG A 98 -9.04 2.12 1.07
CA ARG A 98 -8.08 2.29 -0.02
C ARG A 98 -7.42 3.67 0.05
N MET A 99 -8.14 4.73 0.38
CA MET A 99 -7.59 6.07 0.60
C MET A 99 -6.60 6.10 1.77
N ILE A 100 -6.93 5.42 2.88
CA ILE A 100 -6.02 5.28 4.02
C ILE A 100 -4.77 4.47 3.66
N ILE A 101 -4.93 3.39 2.90
CA ILE A 101 -3.82 2.59 2.35
C ILE A 101 -2.92 3.46 1.47
N ARG A 102 -3.51 4.29 0.60
CA ARG A 102 -2.78 5.24 -0.26
C ARG A 102 -1.96 6.23 0.55
N ASP A 103 -2.52 6.84 1.61
CA ASP A 103 -1.74 7.71 2.50
C ASP A 103 -0.59 6.95 3.18
N VAL A 104 -0.81 5.70 3.61
CA VAL A 104 0.27 4.87 4.18
C VAL A 104 1.36 4.63 3.15
N VAL A 105 1.02 4.22 1.92
CA VAL A 105 1.97 3.96 0.83
C VAL A 105 2.78 5.22 0.54
N GLN A 106 2.11 6.35 0.26
CA GLN A 106 2.73 7.62 -0.11
C GLN A 106 3.56 8.27 1.00
N ASN A 107 3.35 7.92 2.27
CA ASN A 107 4.06 8.56 3.38
C ASN A 107 5.00 7.64 4.13
N HIS A 108 4.88 6.32 4.02
CA HIS A 108 5.65 5.35 4.82
C HIS A 108 6.34 4.28 4.00
N ILE A 109 5.85 3.97 2.79
CA ILE A 109 6.45 2.92 1.94
C ILE A 109 7.31 3.54 0.85
N CYS A 110 6.73 4.44 0.07
CA CYS A 110 7.41 5.14 -1.02
C CYS A 110 7.20 6.66 -0.92
N PRO A 111 7.77 7.33 0.10
CA PRO A 111 7.62 8.77 0.27
C PRO A 111 8.26 9.56 -0.88
N SER A 112 7.59 10.63 -1.30
CA SER A 112 8.14 11.54 -2.31
C SER A 112 9.35 12.31 -1.77
N ASN A 113 10.20 12.83 -2.65
CA ASN A 113 11.35 13.65 -2.26
C ASN A 113 10.90 14.86 -1.43
N GLY A 114 9.87 15.58 -1.87
CA GLY A 114 9.26 16.68 -1.12
C GLY A 114 8.71 16.25 0.24
N THR A 115 8.16 15.04 0.35
CA THR A 115 7.69 14.49 1.64
C THR A 115 8.85 14.23 2.61
N ILE A 116 9.94 13.65 2.12
CA ILE A 116 11.17 13.44 2.90
C ILE A 116 11.74 14.80 3.34
N GLN A 117 11.88 15.74 2.42
CA GLN A 117 12.40 17.09 2.72
C GLN A 117 11.58 17.80 3.79
N ARG A 118 10.25 17.81 3.64
CA ARG A 118 9.34 18.42 4.62
C ARG A 118 9.46 17.78 6.00
N LYS A 119 9.50 16.44 6.08
CA LYS A 119 9.62 15.74 7.36
C LYS A 119 10.98 15.94 8.02
N PHE A 120 12.06 15.97 7.23
CA PHE A 120 13.40 16.25 7.73
C PHE A 120 13.51 17.66 8.31
N ARG A 121 13.09 18.69 7.56
CA ARG A 121 13.07 20.09 8.04
C ARG A 121 12.21 20.27 9.29
N LYS A 122 11.04 19.63 9.34
CA LYS A 122 10.17 19.67 10.53
C LYS A 122 10.86 19.07 11.77
N ARG A 123 11.67 18.04 11.59
CA ARG A 123 12.36 17.34 12.69
C ARG A 123 13.66 18.02 13.11
N PHE A 124 14.34 18.66 12.16
CA PHE A 124 15.64 19.32 12.36
C PHE A 124 15.60 20.75 11.77
N PRO A 125 14.84 21.67 12.38
CA PRO A 125 14.64 23.02 11.84
C PRO A 125 15.94 23.82 11.74
N GLU A 126 16.86 23.61 12.67
CA GLU A 126 18.17 24.29 12.73
C GLU A 126 19.23 23.66 11.82
N SER A 127 18.91 22.57 11.11
CA SER A 127 19.88 21.90 10.25
C SER A 127 20.02 22.62 8.91
N ASN A 128 21.25 23.01 8.58
CA ASN A 128 21.61 23.51 7.25
C ASN A 128 21.91 22.38 6.24
N HIS A 129 21.71 21.11 6.64
CA HIS A 129 22.00 19.96 5.76
C HIS A 129 21.03 19.95 4.57
N GLN A 130 21.58 19.99 3.37
CA GLN A 130 20.81 19.82 2.13
C GLN A 130 20.76 18.33 1.81
N LEU A 131 19.54 17.77 1.79
CA LEU A 131 19.34 16.36 1.46
C LEU A 131 19.66 16.10 -0.01
N THR A 132 20.38 15.01 -0.25
CA THR A 132 20.70 14.56 -1.59
C THR A 132 19.61 13.64 -2.11
N PHE A 133 18.87 14.07 -3.14
CA PHE A 133 17.89 13.23 -3.81
C PHE A 133 18.48 12.62 -5.08
N ASN A 134 18.24 11.32 -5.30
CA ASN A 134 18.55 10.70 -6.58
C ASN A 134 17.61 11.29 -7.65
N ILE A 135 18.17 12.11 -8.54
CA ILE A 135 17.44 12.82 -9.61
C ILE A 135 17.12 11.89 -10.79
N HIS A 136 17.77 10.73 -10.85
CA HIS A 136 17.50 9.70 -11.84
C HIS A 136 16.44 8.74 -11.31
N LEU A 137 15.37 8.53 -12.09
CA LEU A 137 14.46 7.42 -11.86
C LEU A 137 15.30 6.13 -11.74
N ASN A 138 15.28 5.48 -10.58
CA ASN A 138 15.90 4.17 -10.34
C ASN A 138 15.10 3.05 -11.07
N TYR A 139 14.90 3.17 -12.38
CA TYR A 139 14.81 1.96 -13.18
C TYR A 139 16.26 1.55 -13.43
N PRO A 140 16.73 0.40 -12.91
CA PRO A 140 18.01 -0.12 -13.40
C PRO A 140 17.87 -0.24 -14.91
N ALA A 141 18.72 0.47 -15.65
CA ALA A 141 18.85 0.21 -17.07
C ALA A 141 19.21 -1.27 -17.20
N ASN A 142 18.48 -2.01 -18.05
CA ASN A 142 18.69 -3.44 -18.33
C ASN A 142 20.09 -3.78 -18.93
N ASN A 143 21.07 -2.89 -18.83
CA ASN A 143 22.35 -2.95 -19.54
C ASN A 143 23.58 -2.94 -18.59
N ALA A 144 23.49 -3.55 -17.41
CA ALA A 144 24.71 -3.94 -16.69
C ALA A 144 25.16 -5.33 -17.19
N PRO A 145 26.42 -5.51 -17.63
CA PRO A 145 26.91 -6.80 -18.11
C PRO A 145 26.94 -7.83 -16.97
N PRO A 146 26.74 -9.13 -17.26
CA PRO A 146 26.65 -10.15 -16.23
C PRO A 146 28.04 -10.37 -15.62
N ALA A 147 28.22 -9.95 -14.37
CA ALA A 147 29.28 -10.48 -13.55
C ALA A 147 28.87 -11.90 -13.12
N PHE A 148 29.59 -12.87 -13.64
CA PHE A 148 29.55 -14.28 -13.24
C PHE A 148 29.65 -14.42 -11.71
N ASP A 149 28.70 -15.10 -11.08
CA ASP A 149 29.03 -16.33 -10.36
C ASP A 149 27.82 -17.26 -10.21
N ASN A 150 28.11 -18.55 -10.35
CA ASN A 150 27.19 -19.68 -10.30
C ASN A 150 26.93 -20.11 -8.85
N GLY A 151 25.67 -20.46 -8.52
CA GLY A 151 25.39 -21.07 -7.21
C GLY A 151 23.93 -21.33 -6.90
N VAL A 152 23.29 -22.22 -7.67
CA VAL A 152 22.31 -23.24 -7.25
C VAL A 152 21.37 -22.89 -6.07
N THR A 153 20.13 -22.56 -6.42
CA THR A 153 18.85 -22.88 -5.74
C THR A 153 18.81 -22.92 -4.21
N THR A 154 18.35 -21.83 -3.59
CA THR A 154 17.68 -21.87 -2.26
C THR A 154 16.57 -20.81 -2.17
N PHE A 155 15.79 -20.61 -3.24
CA PHE A 155 14.70 -19.63 -3.26
C PHE A 155 13.35 -20.19 -2.77
N ASP A 156 13.20 -21.52 -2.70
CA ASP A 156 11.94 -22.19 -2.30
C ASP A 156 11.77 -22.38 -0.79
N GLN A 157 12.76 -22.03 0.04
CA GLN A 157 12.67 -22.19 1.50
C GLN A 157 12.12 -20.97 2.26
N TYR A 158 12.00 -19.80 1.63
CA TYR A 158 11.44 -18.61 2.30
C TYR A 158 9.91 -18.53 2.27
N PHE A 159 9.26 -19.38 1.47
CA PHE A 159 7.80 -19.35 1.29
C PHE A 159 7.04 -20.32 2.21
N HIS A 160 7.74 -21.12 3.01
CA HIS A 160 7.15 -22.11 3.92
C HIS A 160 7.84 -22.20 5.27
N THR A 161 7.82 -21.13 6.07
CA THR A 161 8.18 -21.27 7.49
C THR A 161 7.42 -20.30 8.39
N THR A 162 6.51 -20.87 9.19
CA THR A 162 6.07 -20.37 10.49
C THR A 162 7.28 -20.21 11.42
N HIS A 163 7.81 -19.01 11.63
CA HIS A 163 9.07 -18.82 12.37
C HIS A 163 9.11 -17.52 13.20
N PRO A 164 9.98 -17.45 14.23
CA PRO A 164 9.57 -17.37 15.63
C PRO A 164 9.70 -15.97 16.23
N GLY A 165 9.00 -15.75 17.35
CA GLY A 165 9.17 -14.58 18.19
C GLY A 165 10.56 -14.52 18.79
N ASN A 166 11.26 -13.40 18.56
CA ASN A 166 11.99 -12.63 19.57
C ASN A 166 12.75 -11.50 18.87
N PHE A 167 12.06 -10.37 18.69
CA PHE A 167 12.73 -9.08 18.57
C PHE A 167 11.96 -8.08 19.44
N SER A 168 12.65 -7.66 20.49
CA SER A 168 12.30 -6.63 21.46
C SER A 168 11.31 -5.57 20.93
N GLU A 169 10.19 -5.46 21.63
CA GLU A 169 9.14 -4.45 21.41
C GLU A 169 9.63 -3.05 21.78
N LEU A 170 10.20 -2.31 20.81
CA LEU A 170 10.31 -0.84 20.89
C LEU A 170 9.95 -0.22 19.53
N PRO A 171 9.27 0.95 19.48
CA PRO A 171 8.72 1.48 18.25
C PRO A 171 9.82 2.12 17.38
N ALA A 172 10.39 1.32 16.48
CA ALA A 172 11.35 1.72 15.44
C ALA A 172 10.79 2.69 14.37
N LYS A 173 9.54 3.16 14.50
CA LYS A 173 8.72 3.66 13.38
C LYS A 173 9.24 4.90 12.63
N TYR A 174 10.22 5.64 13.17
CA TYR A 174 10.75 6.85 12.50
C TYR A 174 12.25 7.08 12.70
N ARG A 175 12.96 6.18 13.37
CA ARG A 175 14.36 6.43 13.74
C ARG A 175 15.35 6.09 12.63
N SER A 176 14.99 5.17 11.73
CA SER A 176 15.83 4.75 10.60
C SER A 176 15.79 5.73 9.42
N MET A 177 14.59 6.08 8.91
CA MET A 177 14.43 6.86 7.66
C MET A 177 15.00 8.29 7.67
N PHE A 178 15.32 8.84 8.85
CA PHE A 178 15.87 10.20 8.97
C PHE A 178 17.24 10.21 9.66
N ARG A 179 17.90 9.06 9.73
CA ARG A 179 19.22 8.95 10.34
C ARG A 179 20.24 9.51 9.37
N ASN A 180 20.63 10.76 9.58
CA ASN A 180 21.76 11.34 8.87
C ASN A 180 23.05 10.86 9.57
N ASP A 181 23.71 9.85 9.01
CA ASP A 181 25.04 9.42 9.44
C ASP A 181 26.00 9.32 8.26
N PHE A 182 27.27 9.01 8.53
CA PHE A 182 28.31 8.99 7.50
C PHE A 182 28.00 8.05 6.33
N TYR A 183 27.12 7.07 6.52
CA TYR A 183 26.79 6.04 5.54
C TYR A 183 25.38 6.19 4.96
N HIS A 184 24.56 7.14 5.45
CA HIS A 184 23.18 7.29 5.03
C HIS A 184 22.70 8.76 5.06
N ASP A 185 22.38 9.29 3.87
CA ASP A 185 21.63 10.54 3.72
C ASP A 185 20.13 10.21 3.62
N PRO A 186 19.27 10.78 4.48
CA PRO A 186 17.81 10.59 4.41
C PRO A 186 17.18 10.92 3.05
N GLY A 187 17.83 11.75 2.22
CA GLY A 187 17.38 12.05 0.87
C GLY A 187 17.29 10.83 -0.04
N PHE A 188 18.08 9.77 0.22
CA PHE A 188 18.02 8.52 -0.54
C PHE A 188 16.72 7.74 -0.34
N GLU A 189 15.94 8.05 0.69
CA GLU A 189 14.64 7.44 0.95
C GLU A 189 13.52 7.98 0.06
N GLY A 190 13.79 9.01 -0.74
CA GLY A 190 12.83 9.61 -1.66
C GLY A 190 12.58 8.79 -2.94
N TRP A 191 11.33 8.79 -3.39
CA TRP A 191 10.85 8.06 -4.59
C TRP A 191 10.50 8.97 -5.76
N GLY A 192 11.18 10.11 -5.88
CA GLY A 192 10.86 11.14 -6.86
C GLY A 192 9.71 12.05 -6.40
N ASP A 193 9.26 12.94 -7.27
CA ASP A 193 8.11 13.82 -7.05
C ASP A 193 7.21 13.83 -8.31
N GLU A 194 6.10 14.56 -8.23
CA GLU A 194 5.19 14.84 -9.35
C GLU A 194 4.69 13.56 -10.08
N ILE A 195 4.77 13.56 -11.42
CA ILE A 195 4.24 12.52 -12.29
C ILE A 195 4.97 11.17 -12.08
N PRO A 196 6.31 11.09 -12.03
CA PRO A 196 7.01 9.83 -11.74
C PRO A 196 6.59 9.21 -10.39
N HIS A 197 6.45 10.03 -9.35
CA HIS A 197 6.03 9.54 -8.03
C HIS A 197 4.60 8.99 -8.06
N TYR A 198 3.70 9.63 -8.82
CA TYR A 198 2.35 9.12 -9.02
C TYR A 198 2.35 7.68 -9.55
N TYR A 199 3.14 7.36 -10.59
CA TYR A 199 3.20 6.01 -11.15
C TYR A 199 3.80 4.99 -10.17
N VAL A 200 4.84 5.37 -9.41
CA VAL A 200 5.37 4.53 -8.34
C VAL A 200 4.27 4.19 -7.33
N VAL A 201 3.49 5.17 -6.90
CA VAL A 201 2.40 4.95 -5.96
C VAL A 201 1.34 4.04 -6.56
N GLN A 202 0.97 4.24 -7.84
CA GLN A 202 0.01 3.38 -8.53
C GLN A 202 0.47 1.91 -8.56
N ASP A 203 1.74 1.65 -8.85
CA ASP A 203 2.28 0.28 -8.79
C ASP A 203 2.23 -0.27 -7.36
N MET A 204 2.66 0.51 -6.37
CA MET A 204 2.68 0.11 -4.95
C MET A 204 1.28 -0.15 -4.38
N MET A 205 0.24 0.50 -4.93
CA MET A 205 -1.15 0.28 -4.55
C MET A 205 -1.67 -1.12 -4.93
N LYS A 206 -0.89 -1.93 -5.65
CA LYS A 206 -1.19 -3.36 -5.85
C LYS A 206 -0.78 -4.25 -4.69
N LEU A 207 0.01 -3.75 -3.75
CA LEU A 207 0.34 -4.49 -2.54
C LEU A 207 -0.93 -4.69 -1.71
N ASP A 208 -1.18 -5.92 -1.29
CA ASP A 208 -2.32 -6.22 -0.44
C ASP A 208 -2.15 -5.60 0.97
N PRO A 209 -3.23 -5.48 1.76
CA PRO A 209 -3.18 -4.90 3.10
C PRO A 209 -2.14 -5.52 4.03
N GLY A 210 -1.83 -6.81 3.87
CA GLY A 210 -0.84 -7.54 4.66
C GLY A 210 0.59 -7.21 4.25
N GLN A 211 0.85 -7.14 2.95
CA GLN A 211 2.15 -6.76 2.40
C GLN A 211 2.54 -5.33 2.83
N ILE A 212 1.59 -4.39 2.79
CA ILE A 212 1.81 -2.99 3.22
C ILE A 212 2.17 -2.93 4.71
N VAL A 213 1.43 -3.65 5.55
CA VAL A 213 1.71 -3.71 6.99
C VAL A 213 3.05 -4.37 7.26
N TRP A 214 3.44 -5.37 6.47
CA TRP A 214 4.73 -6.04 6.58
C TRP A 214 5.88 -5.10 6.22
N LEU A 215 5.81 -4.44 5.06
CA LEU A 215 6.84 -3.48 4.60
C LEU A 215 7.01 -2.36 5.61
N ARG A 216 5.92 -1.78 6.11
CA ARG A 216 5.97 -0.74 7.13
C ARG A 216 6.71 -1.17 8.41
N LYS A 217 6.71 -2.46 8.73
CA LYS A 217 7.37 -2.99 9.93
C LYS A 217 8.80 -3.46 9.68
N HIS A 218 9.10 -4.01 8.50
CA HIS A 218 10.35 -4.74 8.24
C HIS A 218 11.20 -4.16 7.11
N ALA A 219 10.70 -3.19 6.35
CA ALA A 219 11.45 -2.50 5.29
C ALA A 219 11.65 -1.02 5.66
N PRO A 220 12.56 -0.71 6.61
CA PRO A 220 12.79 0.64 7.10
C PRO A 220 13.55 1.56 6.14
N LEU A 221 14.07 1.02 5.03
CA LEU A 221 14.87 1.70 4.03
C LEU A 221 14.29 1.42 2.65
N LYS A 222 14.45 2.36 1.72
CA LYS A 222 14.01 2.29 0.33
C LYS A 222 14.50 1.03 -0.37
N GLU A 223 15.77 0.69 -0.20
CA GLU A 223 16.38 -0.50 -0.81
C GLU A 223 15.65 -1.80 -0.43
N HIS A 224 15.18 -1.92 0.82
CA HIS A 224 14.42 -3.09 1.26
C HIS A 224 13.07 -3.19 0.56
N VAL A 225 12.43 -2.04 0.32
CA VAL A 225 11.16 -1.98 -0.44
C VAL A 225 11.42 -2.32 -1.91
N GLU A 226 12.47 -1.77 -2.52
CA GLU A 226 12.86 -2.07 -3.90
C GLU A 226 13.17 -3.56 -4.09
N MET A 227 13.92 -4.18 -3.17
CA MET A 227 14.19 -5.62 -3.17
C MET A 227 12.91 -6.44 -3.08
N TYR A 228 12.01 -6.06 -2.16
CA TYR A 228 10.74 -6.75 -2.01
C TYR A 228 9.91 -6.68 -3.30
N VAL A 229 9.75 -5.48 -3.87
CA VAL A 229 8.98 -5.30 -5.11
C VAL A 229 9.62 -6.03 -6.29
N HIS A 230 10.94 -6.02 -6.40
CA HIS A 230 11.65 -6.79 -7.42
C HIS A 230 11.37 -8.29 -7.29
N SER A 231 11.26 -8.82 -6.07
CA SER A 231 10.94 -10.23 -5.83
C SER A 231 9.52 -10.64 -6.30
N LEU A 232 8.62 -9.69 -6.53
CA LEU A 232 7.27 -9.96 -7.04
C LEU A 232 7.27 -10.27 -8.55
N GLY A 233 8.32 -9.88 -9.27
CA GLY A 233 8.48 -10.09 -10.71
C GLY A 233 8.08 -8.87 -11.56
N GLU A 234 8.43 -8.93 -12.86
CA GLU A 234 8.31 -7.79 -13.78
C GLU A 234 6.88 -7.28 -13.98
N TRP A 235 5.87 -8.15 -13.84
CA TRP A 235 4.44 -7.78 -13.94
C TRP A 235 4.03 -6.70 -12.92
N PHE A 236 4.81 -6.52 -11.84
CA PHE A 236 4.52 -5.53 -10.82
C PHE A 236 4.83 -4.10 -11.27
N ARG A 237 5.80 -3.90 -12.16
CA ARG A 237 6.20 -2.55 -12.59
C ARG A 237 5.35 -2.07 -13.76
N ASP A 238 5.19 -0.75 -13.88
CA ASP A 238 4.49 -0.07 -14.97
C ASP A 238 3.08 -0.62 -15.19
N ASN A 239 2.44 -1.01 -14.10
CA ASN A 239 1.19 -1.76 -14.09
C ASN A 239 0.38 -1.35 -12.86
N GLY A 240 0.00 -0.09 -12.73
CA GLY A 240 -0.77 0.43 -11.60
C GLY A 240 -1.99 -0.41 -11.17
N GLU A 241 -2.45 -0.19 -9.95
CA GLU A 241 -3.66 -0.79 -9.39
C GLU A 241 -4.90 -0.51 -10.26
N THR A 242 -5.90 -1.40 -10.20
CA THR A 242 -7.10 -1.29 -11.04
C THR A 242 -8.41 -1.21 -10.24
N PHE A 243 -8.35 -1.23 -8.91
CA PHE A 243 -9.56 -1.17 -8.09
C PHE A 243 -10.27 0.17 -8.27
N GLY A 244 -9.55 1.29 -8.23
CA GLY A 244 -10.13 2.62 -8.40
C GLY A 244 -10.90 2.76 -9.73
N ASP A 245 -10.28 2.34 -10.83
CA ASP A 245 -10.90 2.37 -12.17
C ASP A 245 -12.12 1.45 -12.24
N THR A 246 -12.04 0.26 -11.60
CA THR A 246 -13.16 -0.69 -11.58
C THR A 246 -14.32 -0.16 -10.72
N LEU A 247 -14.02 0.53 -9.61
CA LEU A 247 -15.02 1.17 -8.77
C LEU A 247 -15.75 2.26 -9.54
N GLU A 248 -15.02 3.15 -10.21
CA GLU A 248 -15.57 4.21 -11.04
C GLU A 248 -16.49 3.65 -12.14
N TRP A 249 -16.06 2.59 -12.83
CA TRP A 249 -16.90 1.87 -13.79
C TRP A 249 -18.24 1.44 -13.16
N VAL A 250 -18.19 0.77 -12.01
CA VAL A 250 -19.38 0.24 -11.34
C VAL A 250 -20.29 1.35 -10.81
N MET A 251 -19.74 2.47 -10.34
CA MET A 251 -20.54 3.63 -9.91
C MET A 251 -21.27 4.24 -11.11
N ASN A 252 -20.57 4.44 -12.22
CA ASN A 252 -21.17 4.95 -13.46
C ASN A 252 -22.30 4.06 -13.99
N GLU A 253 -22.16 2.73 -13.91
CA GLU A 253 -23.24 1.80 -14.28
C GLU A 253 -24.45 1.84 -13.33
N ARG A 254 -24.24 2.22 -12.07
CA ARG A 254 -25.32 2.46 -11.10
C ARG A 254 -25.99 3.83 -11.27
N GLY A 255 -25.38 4.73 -12.04
CA GLY A 255 -25.83 6.11 -12.20
C GLY A 255 -25.40 7.03 -11.06
N ASP A 256 -24.42 6.62 -10.26
CA ASP A 256 -23.86 7.40 -9.15
C ASP A 256 -22.68 8.26 -9.65
N ASP A 257 -22.53 9.49 -9.15
CA ASP A 257 -21.36 10.33 -9.40
C ASP A 257 -20.22 9.90 -8.45
N VAL A 258 -19.08 9.47 -9.03
CA VAL A 258 -17.95 8.95 -8.27
C VAL A 258 -17.26 10.03 -7.42
N GLU A 259 -17.29 11.29 -7.85
CA GLU A 259 -16.66 12.39 -7.13
C GLU A 259 -17.53 12.83 -5.96
N GLU A 260 -18.86 12.89 -6.14
CA GLU A 260 -19.81 13.07 -5.02
C GLU A 260 -19.68 11.93 -4.00
N PHE A 261 -19.63 10.69 -4.48
CA PHE A 261 -19.42 9.52 -3.63
C PHE A 261 -18.13 9.59 -2.80
N ARG A 262 -17.02 10.03 -3.40
CA ARG A 262 -15.74 10.23 -2.69
C ARG A 262 -15.82 11.39 -1.70
N ALA A 263 -16.48 12.48 -2.06
CA ALA A 263 -16.70 13.61 -1.16
C ALA A 263 -17.50 13.18 0.09
N SER A 264 -18.58 12.41 -0.08
CA SER A 264 -19.34 11.85 1.05
C SER A 264 -18.51 10.94 1.96
N ILE A 265 -17.47 10.27 1.46
CA ILE A 265 -16.54 9.48 2.29
C ILE A 265 -15.60 10.38 3.10
N GLU A 266 -15.17 11.50 2.53
CA GLU A 266 -14.35 12.50 3.22
C GLU A 266 -15.15 13.21 4.32
N ASP A 267 -16.39 13.57 4.02
CA ASP A 267 -17.34 14.20 4.94
C ASP A 267 -17.89 13.24 6.00
N ARG A 268 -17.59 11.93 5.89
CA ARG A 268 -18.05 10.85 6.79
C ARG A 268 -19.56 10.61 6.75
N ASP A 269 -20.21 10.93 5.64
CA ASP A 269 -21.58 10.51 5.34
C ASP A 269 -21.63 9.05 4.85
N LEU A 270 -20.52 8.57 4.28
CA LEU A 270 -20.33 7.20 3.82
C LEU A 270 -18.97 6.62 4.28
N GLY A 271 -18.87 5.29 4.31
CA GLY A 271 -17.62 4.59 4.59
C GLY A 271 -17.57 3.89 5.94
N ILE A 272 -16.35 3.77 6.49
CA ILE A 272 -16.10 2.97 7.69
C ILE A 272 -16.55 3.69 8.96
N VAL A 273 -16.35 5.00 9.01
CA VAL A 273 -16.75 5.88 10.11
C VAL A 273 -17.84 6.79 9.58
N LEU A 274 -18.90 6.95 10.36
CA LEU A 274 -20.00 7.84 10.04
C LEU A 274 -20.17 8.84 11.19
N ASP A 275 -20.46 10.09 10.86
CA ASP A 275 -20.80 11.15 11.82
C ASP A 275 -22.32 11.20 12.13
#